data_AF-A0A2G2ZLI0-F1
#
_entry.id   AF-A0A2G2ZLI0-F1
#
_cell.length_a   1.000
_cell.length_b   1.000
_cell.length_c   1.000
_cell.angle_alpha   90.00
_cell.angle_beta   90.00
_cell.angle_gamma   90.00
#
_symmetry.space_group_name_H-M   'P 1'
#
loop_
_entity.id
_entity.type
_entity.pdbx_description
1 polymer ?
#
loop_
_entity_poly.entity_id
_entity_poly.type
_entity_poly.pdbx_seq_one_letter_code
_entity_poly.pdbx_strand_id
1 'polypeptide(L)'
;MVAHLSDFGISKLLGDAERDLYTETLATLGYIAPEYGLDGLVSTKCDVYSYGIMLLETLTRRKPNEFEGDLSLKQWVSYSLPEAVMDVVDANLLTSTVNRLQKELDVVASIMKVALDCCAKSPARRTNMKDVVVMLQKIKNPLLAC
;
A
#
# COMPACT_ATOMS: atom_id res chain seq x y z
N MET A 1 9.48 -10.25 14.75
CA MET A 1 10.01 -10.45 13.38
C MET A 1 10.51 -9.13 12.84
N VAL A 2 11.55 -9.14 12.00
CA VAL A 2 12.11 -7.94 11.33
C VAL A 2 12.15 -8.22 9.83
N ALA A 3 11.52 -7.34 9.04
CA ALA A 3 11.52 -7.44 7.59
C ALA A 3 12.78 -6.78 6.99
N HIS A 4 13.34 -7.38 5.96
CA HIS A 4 14.48 -6.87 5.20
C HIS A 4 14.14 -6.89 3.71
N LEU A 5 14.38 -5.78 3.00
CA LEU A 5 14.16 -5.69 1.56
C LEU A 5 15.33 -6.35 0.81
N SER A 6 15.02 -7.08 -0.25
CA SER A 6 15.98 -7.73 -1.14
C SER A 6 15.58 -7.55 -2.60
N ASP A 7 16.40 -8.07 -3.52
CA ASP A 7 16.19 -8.04 -4.97
C ASP A 7 16.11 -6.62 -5.57
N PHE A 8 17.28 -6.04 -5.76
CA PHE A 8 17.46 -4.72 -6.40
C PHE A 8 17.83 -4.85 -7.89
N GLY A 9 17.56 -6.00 -8.53
CA GLY A 9 18.02 -6.30 -9.89
C GLY A 9 17.47 -5.38 -10.99
N ILE A 10 16.35 -4.72 -10.72
CA ILE A 10 15.70 -3.75 -11.63
C ILE A 10 15.76 -2.30 -11.12
N SER A 11 16.42 -2.05 -9.99
CA SER A 11 16.51 -0.71 -9.40
C SER A 11 17.26 0.26 -10.31
N LYS A 12 16.86 1.53 -10.29
CA LYS A 12 17.49 2.61 -11.06
C LYS A 12 18.07 3.65 -10.11
N LEU A 13 19.28 4.13 -10.42
CA LEU A 13 19.89 5.26 -9.72
C LEU A 13 19.40 6.55 -10.37
N LEU A 14 18.81 7.43 -9.56
CA LEU A 14 18.39 8.77 -9.96
C LEU A 14 19.47 9.76 -9.54
N GLY A 15 19.87 10.67 -10.44
CA GLY A 15 20.75 11.78 -10.07
C GLY A 15 20.03 12.80 -9.18
N ASP A 16 20.77 13.61 -8.41
CA ASP A 16 20.19 14.59 -7.46
C ASP A 16 19.24 15.62 -8.12
N ALA A 17 19.40 15.88 -9.42
CA ALA A 17 18.54 16.78 -10.19
C ALA A 17 17.37 16.06 -10.89
N GLU A 18 17.43 14.73 -11.01
CA GLU A 18 16.46 13.92 -11.74
C GLU A 18 15.39 13.39 -10.77
N ARG A 19 14.14 13.74 -11.04
CA ARG A 19 13.01 13.26 -10.23
C ARG A 19 12.44 11.95 -10.76
N ASP A 20 12.50 11.79 -12.09
CA ASP A 20 11.90 10.69 -12.82
C ASP A 20 12.84 10.26 -13.99
N LEU A 21 12.74 9.00 -14.42
CA LEU A 21 13.49 8.42 -15.54
C LEU A 21 12.54 7.64 -16.46
N TYR A 22 12.93 7.44 -17.71
CA TYR A 22 12.23 6.54 -18.63
C TYR A 22 12.91 5.16 -18.66
N THR A 23 12.12 4.09 -18.70
CA THR A 23 12.62 2.72 -18.82
C THR A 23 11.68 1.82 -19.60
N GLU A 24 12.26 0.86 -20.33
CA GLU A 24 11.53 -0.24 -20.98
C GLU A 24 11.49 -1.51 -20.12
N THR A 25 12.14 -1.49 -18.95
CA THR A 25 12.12 -2.63 -18.02
C THR A 25 10.69 -2.91 -17.57
N LEU A 26 10.23 -4.15 -17.75
CA LEU A 26 8.92 -4.59 -17.26
C LEU A 26 8.93 -4.74 -15.74
N ALA A 27 7.89 -4.24 -15.08
CA ALA A 27 7.64 -4.44 -13.66
C ALA A 27 6.60 -5.54 -13.40
N THR A 28 6.38 -5.86 -12.14
CA THR A 28 5.42 -6.90 -11.72
C THR A 28 3.98 -6.40 -11.84
N LEU A 29 3.21 -7.04 -12.73
CA LEU A 29 1.77 -6.76 -12.89
C LEU A 29 1.03 -6.82 -11.55
N GLY A 30 0.12 -5.86 -11.35
CA GLY A 30 -0.60 -5.64 -10.09
C GLY A 30 0.05 -4.60 -9.17
N TYR A 31 1.38 -4.43 -9.24
CA TYR A 31 2.14 -3.49 -8.40
C TYR A 31 2.59 -2.23 -9.14
N ILE A 32 2.47 -2.23 -10.47
CA ILE A 32 2.98 -1.17 -11.35
C ILE A 32 2.16 0.11 -11.13
N ALA A 33 2.84 1.22 -10.87
CA ALA A 33 2.23 2.54 -10.87
C ALA A 33 1.70 2.89 -12.28
N PRO A 34 0.56 3.59 -12.40
CA PRO A 34 -0.05 3.87 -13.71
C PRO A 34 0.89 4.52 -14.73
N GLU A 35 1.66 5.52 -14.32
CA GLU A 35 2.62 6.25 -15.16
C GLU A 35 3.82 5.38 -15.60
N TYR A 36 4.20 4.39 -14.78
CA TYR A 36 5.22 3.44 -15.17
C TYR A 36 4.65 2.47 -16.22
N GLY A 37 3.47 1.90 -15.97
CA GLY A 37 2.86 0.94 -16.89
C GLY A 37 2.46 1.54 -18.24
N LEU A 38 2.11 2.83 -18.28
CA LEU A 38 1.67 3.52 -19.50
C LEU A 38 2.82 4.19 -20.26
N ASP A 39 3.64 4.95 -19.54
CA ASP A 39 4.63 5.87 -20.16
C ASP A 39 6.08 5.40 -19.94
N GLY A 40 6.30 4.31 -19.20
CA GLY A 40 7.64 3.87 -18.80
C GLY A 40 8.31 4.80 -17.79
N LEU A 41 7.55 5.71 -17.16
CA LEU A 41 8.09 6.72 -16.25
C LEU A 41 8.28 6.13 -14.85
N VAL A 42 9.53 6.08 -14.38
CA VAL A 42 9.89 5.58 -13.05
C VAL A 42 10.40 6.69 -12.15
N SER A 43 10.00 6.63 -10.89
CA SER A 43 10.42 7.55 -9.85
C SER A 43 10.28 6.89 -8.47
N THR A 44 10.77 7.57 -7.43
CA THR A 44 10.53 7.14 -6.04
C THR A 44 9.03 7.09 -5.69
N LYS A 45 8.16 7.76 -6.44
CA LYS A 45 6.70 7.69 -6.26
C LYS A 45 6.12 6.39 -6.81
N CYS A 46 6.78 5.72 -7.75
CA CYS A 46 6.37 4.40 -8.19
C CYS A 46 6.55 3.39 -7.05
N ASP A 47 7.66 3.46 -6.32
CA ASP A 47 7.91 2.61 -5.14
C ASP A 47 6.86 2.83 -4.04
N VAL A 48 6.44 4.08 -3.82
CA VAL A 48 5.35 4.42 -2.88
C VAL A 48 4.06 3.71 -3.29
N TYR A 49 3.72 3.73 -4.58
CA TYR A 49 2.51 3.08 -5.08
C TYR A 49 2.57 1.57 -4.86
N SER A 50 3.68 0.93 -5.27
CA SER A 50 3.88 -0.51 -5.11
C SER A 50 3.86 -0.92 -3.63
N TYR A 51 4.43 -0.09 -2.74
CA TYR A 51 4.33 -0.28 -1.29
C TYR A 51 2.88 -0.24 -0.78
N GLY A 52 2.07 0.69 -1.28
CA GLY A 52 0.65 0.77 -0.95
C GLY A 52 -0.09 -0.51 -1.34
N ILE A 53 0.15 -1.04 -2.55
CA ILE A 53 -0.44 -2.31 -3.00
C ILE A 53 0.01 -3.48 -2.12
N MET A 54 1.31 -3.58 -1.82
CA MET A 54 1.87 -4.61 -0.93
C MET A 54 1.23 -4.56 0.47
N LEU A 55 1.01 -3.35 1.01
CA LEU A 55 0.37 -3.18 2.32
C LEU A 55 -1.09 -3.62 2.30
N LEU A 56 -1.83 -3.32 1.23
CA LEU A 56 -3.20 -3.83 1.02
C LEU A 56 -3.22 -5.35 0.87
N GLU A 57 -2.32 -5.93 0.09
CA GLU A 57 -2.20 -7.40 -0.06
C GLU A 57 -1.95 -8.05 1.31
N THR A 58 -1.05 -7.47 2.12
CA THR A 58 -0.72 -7.99 3.45
C THR A 58 -1.93 -7.99 4.39
N LEU A 59 -2.73 -6.92 4.38
CA LEU A 59 -3.88 -6.77 5.29
C LEU A 59 -5.11 -7.56 4.84
N THR A 60 -5.25 -7.82 3.55
CA THR A 60 -6.42 -8.51 2.97
C THR A 60 -6.16 -9.97 2.69
N ARG A 61 -4.88 -10.36 2.55
CA ARG A 61 -4.43 -11.66 2.04
C ARG A 61 -4.96 -11.97 0.62
N ARG A 62 -5.25 -10.93 -0.16
CA ARG A 62 -5.75 -11.03 -1.54
C ARG A 62 -4.67 -10.56 -2.50
N LYS A 63 -4.37 -11.36 -3.52
CA LYS A 63 -3.34 -10.98 -4.49
C LYS A 63 -3.87 -9.87 -5.41
N PRO A 64 -3.07 -8.86 -5.78
CA PRO A 64 -3.50 -7.80 -6.69
C PRO A 64 -4.03 -8.30 -8.05
N ASN A 65 -3.59 -9.49 -8.48
CA ASN A 65 -3.94 -10.10 -9.77
C ASN A 65 -5.16 -11.02 -9.72
N GLU A 66 -5.83 -11.15 -8.58
CA GLU A 66 -7.08 -11.93 -8.42
C GLU A 66 -8.34 -11.17 -8.85
N PHE A 67 -8.20 -9.92 -9.27
CA PHE A 67 -9.31 -9.04 -9.65
C PHE A 67 -9.42 -8.94 -11.17
N GLU A 68 -10.64 -9.01 -11.68
CA GLU A 68 -10.95 -8.98 -13.11
C GLU A 68 -11.74 -7.73 -13.50
N GLY A 69 -11.68 -7.37 -14.79
CA GLY A 69 -12.37 -6.21 -15.35
C GLY A 69 -11.85 -4.88 -14.79
N ASP A 70 -12.77 -3.98 -14.44
CA ASP A 70 -12.45 -2.64 -13.95
C ASP A 70 -12.26 -2.57 -12.42
N LEU A 71 -12.32 -3.71 -11.72
CA LEU A 71 -12.10 -3.80 -10.28
C LEU A 71 -10.63 -4.16 -10.01
N SER A 72 -10.00 -3.42 -9.11
CA SER A 72 -8.66 -3.70 -8.59
C SER A 72 -8.68 -3.84 -7.07
N LEU A 73 -7.66 -4.46 -6.49
CA LEU A 73 -7.50 -4.59 -5.03
C LEU A 73 -7.74 -3.26 -4.29
N LYS A 74 -7.16 -2.16 -4.79
CA LYS A 74 -7.33 -0.84 -4.18
C LYS A 74 -8.75 -0.29 -4.30
N GLN A 75 -9.47 -0.56 -5.38
CA GLN A 75 -10.88 -0.14 -5.52
C GLN A 75 -11.77 -0.95 -4.60
N TRP A 76 -11.58 -2.27 -4.57
CA TRP A 76 -12.32 -3.15 -3.67
C TRP A 76 -12.17 -2.71 -2.21
N VAL A 77 -10.93 -2.48 -1.76
CA VAL A 77 -10.68 -1.95 -0.40
C VAL A 77 -11.28 -0.55 -0.24
N SER A 78 -11.09 0.37 -1.21
CA SER A 78 -11.61 1.73 -1.11
C SER A 78 -13.13 1.81 -1.00
N TYR A 79 -13.87 0.87 -1.60
CA TYR A 79 -15.33 0.84 -1.51
C TYR A 79 -15.84 0.24 -0.20
N SER A 80 -15.00 -0.51 0.51
CA SER A 80 -15.34 -1.11 1.79
C SER A 80 -15.00 -0.24 3.00
N LEU A 81 -14.25 0.84 2.84
CA LEU A 81 -13.84 1.69 3.96
C LEU A 81 -14.76 2.90 4.20
N PRO A 82 -14.96 3.30 5.47
CA PRO A 82 -14.59 2.59 6.71
C PRO A 82 -15.61 1.55 7.20
N GLU A 83 -16.81 1.48 6.62
CA GLU A 83 -17.96 0.79 7.22
C GLU A 83 -17.88 -0.75 7.13
N ALA A 84 -17.19 -1.28 6.13
CA ALA A 84 -17.14 -2.71 5.78
C ALA A 84 -15.70 -3.28 5.83
N VAL A 85 -14.87 -2.76 6.74
CA VAL A 85 -13.46 -3.21 6.91
C VAL A 85 -13.39 -4.71 7.22
N MET A 86 -14.37 -5.24 7.95
CA MET A 86 -14.46 -6.67 8.28
C MET A 86 -14.59 -7.57 7.05
N ASP A 87 -15.13 -7.06 5.94
CA ASP A 87 -15.34 -7.82 4.71
C ASP A 87 -14.05 -7.95 3.87
N VAL A 88 -13.06 -7.10 4.13
CA VAL A 88 -11.83 -7.02 3.34
C VAL A 88 -10.58 -7.43 4.11
N VAL A 89 -10.56 -7.31 5.44
CA VAL A 89 -9.41 -7.68 6.28
C VAL A 89 -9.24 -9.20 6.38
N ASP A 90 -8.01 -9.68 6.41
CA ASP A 90 -7.71 -11.07 6.77
C ASP A 90 -8.17 -11.32 8.22
N ALA A 91 -9.16 -12.19 8.40
CA ALA A 91 -9.71 -12.54 9.69
C ALA A 91 -8.64 -13.08 10.68
N ASN A 92 -7.51 -13.60 10.19
CA ASN A 92 -6.39 -14.04 11.04
C ASN A 92 -5.63 -12.88 11.71
N LEU A 93 -5.84 -11.64 11.28
CA LEU A 93 -5.24 -10.44 11.88
C LEU A 93 -6.04 -9.91 13.09
N LEU A 94 -7.26 -10.41 13.30
CA LEU A 94 -8.15 -9.95 14.34
C LEU A 94 -8.18 -10.94 15.50
N THR A 95 -8.16 -10.44 16.73
CA THR A 95 -8.33 -11.26 17.92
C THR A 95 -9.82 -11.30 18.28
N SER A 96 -10.36 -12.50 18.50
CA SER A 96 -11.81 -12.73 18.71
C SER A 96 -12.36 -12.22 20.06
N THR A 97 -11.65 -11.33 20.76
CA THR A 97 -12.14 -10.74 22.00
C THR A 97 -13.07 -9.56 21.69
N VAL A 98 -14.35 -9.71 22.04
CA VAL A 98 -15.44 -8.75 21.75
C VAL A 98 -15.09 -7.30 22.15
N ASN A 99 -14.30 -7.12 23.20
CA ASN A 99 -13.95 -5.80 23.73
C ASN A 99 -12.82 -5.08 22.94
N ARG A 100 -12.09 -5.78 22.06
CA ARG A 100 -10.96 -5.23 21.30
C ARG A 100 -11.18 -5.19 19.79
N LEU A 101 -12.15 -5.96 19.29
CA LEU A 101 -12.43 -6.10 17.86
C LEU A 101 -12.62 -4.74 17.15
N GLN A 102 -13.44 -3.85 17.70
CA GLN A 102 -13.67 -2.54 17.08
C GLN A 102 -12.38 -1.71 16.99
N LYS A 103 -11.56 -1.71 18.05
CA LYS A 103 -10.28 -0.99 18.07
C LYS A 103 -9.29 -1.56 17.04
N GLU A 104 -9.26 -2.89 16.87
CA GLU A 104 -8.45 -3.54 15.85
C GLU A 104 -8.93 -3.19 14.43
N LEU A 105 -10.25 -3.20 14.20
CA LEU A 105 -10.83 -2.78 12.93
C LEU A 105 -10.52 -1.32 12.62
N ASP A 106 -10.63 -0.40 13.59
CA ASP A 106 -10.31 1.01 13.41
C ASP A 106 -8.82 1.22 13.05
N VAL A 107 -7.93 0.43 13.66
CA VAL A 107 -6.50 0.43 13.34
C VAL A 107 -6.27 -0.08 11.93
N VAL A 108 -6.84 -1.23 11.56
CA VAL A 108 -6.68 -1.79 10.21
C VAL A 108 -7.21 -0.81 9.17
N ALA A 109 -8.39 -0.22 9.40
CA ALA A 109 -8.98 0.80 8.54
C ALA A 109 -8.04 2.00 8.36
N SER A 110 -7.41 2.44 9.44
CA SER A 110 -6.43 3.54 9.41
C SER A 110 -5.19 3.20 8.58
N ILE A 111 -4.67 1.97 8.69
CA ILE A 111 -3.52 1.51 7.89
C ILE A 111 -3.93 1.36 6.41
N MET A 112 -5.10 0.78 6.12
CA MET A 112 -5.63 0.67 4.76
C MET A 112 -5.83 2.05 4.12
N LYS A 113 -6.25 3.06 4.89
CA LYS A 113 -6.34 4.44 4.39
C LYS A 113 -4.98 5.01 3.99
N VAL A 114 -3.94 4.81 4.81
CA VAL A 114 -2.56 5.19 4.45
C VAL A 114 -2.11 4.47 3.18
N ALA A 115 -2.42 3.17 3.06
CA ALA A 115 -2.11 2.39 1.86
C ALA A 115 -2.83 2.93 0.61
N LEU A 116 -4.10 3.33 0.72
CA LEU A 116 -4.87 3.94 -0.37
C LEU A 116 -4.30 5.31 -0.78
N ASP A 117 -3.83 6.12 0.16
CA ASP A 117 -3.15 7.39 -0.13
C ASP A 117 -1.83 7.17 -0.90
N CYS A 118 -1.09 6.10 -0.57
CA CYS A 118 0.08 5.67 -1.35
C CYS A 118 -0.31 5.24 -2.79
N CYS A 119 -1.49 4.66 -2.96
CA CYS A 119 -2.02 4.16 -4.24
C CYS A 119 -2.75 5.24 -5.08
N ALA A 120 -2.59 6.52 -4.77
CA ALA A 120 -3.20 7.60 -5.55
C ALA A 120 -2.74 7.56 -7.02
N LYS A 121 -3.67 7.74 -7.97
CA LYS A 121 -3.36 7.68 -9.42
C LYS A 121 -2.29 8.71 -9.81
N SER A 122 -2.41 9.94 -9.30
CA SER A 122 -1.43 11.00 -9.53
C SER A 122 -0.23 10.86 -8.57
N PRO A 123 1.03 10.81 -9.07
CA PRO A 123 2.24 10.73 -8.24
C PRO A 123 2.36 11.87 -7.22
N ALA A 124 1.92 13.08 -7.61
CA ALA A 124 1.97 14.27 -6.76
C ALA A 124 1.05 14.19 -5.54
N ARG A 125 -0.01 13.36 -5.61
CA ARG A 125 -0.95 13.15 -4.50
C ARG A 125 -0.54 12.03 -3.56
N ARG A 126 0.47 11.23 -3.92
CA ARG A 126 0.95 10.13 -3.08
C ARG A 126 1.78 10.68 -1.92
N THR A 127 1.48 10.24 -0.71
CA THR A 127 2.29 10.58 0.47
C THR A 127 3.71 10.03 0.33
N ASN A 128 4.74 10.81 0.65
CA ASN A 128 6.11 10.31 0.56
C ASN A 128 6.42 9.29 1.68
N MET A 129 7.41 8.42 1.46
CA MET A 129 7.71 7.34 2.41
C MET A 129 8.10 7.82 3.81
N LYS A 130 8.70 9.01 3.96
CA LYS A 130 9.03 9.54 5.29
C LYS A 130 7.77 9.81 6.10
N ASP A 131 6.78 10.44 5.46
CA ASP A 131 5.49 10.73 6.09
C ASP A 131 4.68 9.45 6.31
N VAL A 132 4.72 8.48 5.39
CA VAL A 132 4.10 7.16 5.57
C VAL A 132 4.59 6.49 6.85
N VAL A 133 5.91 6.49 7.10
CA VAL A 133 6.48 5.93 8.34
C VAL A 133 5.93 6.65 9.58
N VAL A 134 5.88 7.99 9.56
CA VAL A 134 5.33 8.77 10.69
C VAL A 134 3.86 8.45 10.93
N MET A 135 3.05 8.35 9.88
CA MET A 135 1.62 8.01 9.99
C MET A 135 1.43 6.60 10.58
N LEU A 136 2.17 5.61 10.09
CA LEU A 136 2.10 4.24 10.60
C LEU A 136 2.56 4.13 12.06
N GLN A 137 3.61 4.87 12.45
CA GLN A 137 4.04 4.94 13.85
C GLN A 137 2.96 5.53 14.76
N LYS A 138 2.27 6.59 14.32
CA LYS A 138 1.15 7.18 15.07
C LYS A 138 0.01 6.18 15.26
N ILE A 139 -0.32 5.38 14.23
CA ILE A 139 -1.35 4.34 14.31
C ILE A 139 -0.91 3.21 15.26
N LYS A 140 0.39 2.86 15.28
CA LYS A 140 0.94 1.80 16.13
C LYS A 140 0.95 2.16 17.62
N ASN A 141 1.27 3.40 17.98
CA ASN A 141 1.50 3.79 19.38
C ASN A 141 0.35 3.47 20.34
N PRO A 142 -0.94 3.70 20.00
CA PRO A 142 -2.08 3.32 20.85
C PRO A 142 -2.29 1.80 21.07
N LEU A 143 -1.62 0.95 20.29
CA LEU A 143 -1.63 -0.51 20.46
C LEU A 143 -0.56 -0.98 21.45
N LEU A 144 0.55 -0.24 21.56
CA LEU A 144 1.68 -0.58 22.43
C LEU A 144 1.58 0.02 23.84
N ALA A 145 0.65 0.95 24.04
CA ALA A 145 0.38 1.57 25.34
C ALA A 145 -0.58 0.74 26.23
N CYS A 146 -0.86 -0.51 25.84
CA CYS A 146 -1.60 -1.50 26.64
C CYS A 146 -0.63 -2.55 27.18
#